data_AF-A0A0A0LEK5-F1
#
_entry.id   AF-A0A0A0LEK5-F1
#
_cell.length_a   1.000
_cell.length_b   1.000
_cell.length_c   1.000
_cell.angle_alpha   90.00
_cell.angle_beta   90.00
_cell.angle_gamma   90.00
#
_symmetry.space_group_name_H-M   'P 1'
#
loop_
_entity.id
_entity.type
_entity.pdbx_description
1 polymer ?
#
loop_
_entity_poly.entity_id
_entity_poly.type
_entity_poly.pdbx_seq_one_letter_code
_entity_poly.pdbx_strand_id
1 'polypeptide(L)'
;MASTASTVESSDLDVSQFRHTPFYCEENVYFLCKKLCTNRLADAEGADLFVVFISNEKKQIPLWHQKASKRADGLVLWDYHVICIQRKIEGEFPFLVWDLDSTLHLPLPLGSYVSQAIRPSFQISPEYQRLFRIIHAPILFRHFASDRRHMKDSNGNWMAKPPDYEAIVAEDGTMHNLYEYMEIKTGDVYSNKTIDVKDAVFSQKLGAVANNLEEFFTQIL
;
A
#
# COMPACT_ATOMS: atom_id res chain seq x y z
N MET A 1 -3.39 -17.28 -47.28
CA MET A 1 -2.89 -16.12 -46.52
C MET A 1 -3.03 -16.46 -45.05
N ALA A 2 -1.94 -16.86 -44.40
CA ALA A 2 -1.96 -17.16 -42.96
C ALA A 2 -1.73 -15.86 -42.20
N SER A 3 -2.73 -15.46 -41.42
CA SER A 3 -2.64 -14.34 -40.49
C SER A 3 -1.78 -14.77 -39.31
N THR A 4 -0.58 -14.22 -39.23
CA THR A 4 0.27 -14.31 -38.03
C THR A 4 -0.31 -13.39 -36.97
N ALA A 5 -0.98 -13.97 -35.98
CA ALA A 5 -1.31 -13.30 -34.74
C ALA A 5 0.00 -12.93 -34.03
N SER A 6 0.26 -11.63 -33.90
CA SER A 6 1.33 -11.11 -33.05
C SER A 6 0.96 -11.38 -31.60
N THR A 7 1.67 -12.33 -30.99
CA THR A 7 1.69 -12.52 -29.55
C THR A 7 2.42 -11.32 -28.93
N VAL A 8 1.68 -10.46 -28.24
CA VAL A 8 2.26 -9.43 -27.38
C VAL A 8 2.99 -10.16 -26.25
N GLU A 9 4.31 -10.07 -26.23
CA GLU A 9 5.15 -10.59 -25.16
C GLU A 9 4.78 -9.86 -23.86
N SER A 10 4.24 -10.61 -22.90
CA SER A 10 4.23 -10.22 -21.49
C SER A 10 5.68 -10.05 -21.05
N SER A 11 6.14 -8.81 -20.90
CA SER A 11 7.40 -8.55 -20.22
C SER A 11 7.22 -8.98 -18.77
N ASP A 12 7.68 -10.18 -18.42
CA ASP A 12 7.65 -10.66 -17.03
C ASP A 12 8.40 -9.65 -16.16
N LEU A 13 7.65 -8.96 -15.31
CA LEU A 13 8.19 -7.95 -14.41
C LEU A 13 9.08 -8.66 -13.39
N ASP A 14 10.39 -8.45 -13.50
CA ASP A 14 11.34 -9.02 -12.55
C ASP A 14 11.17 -8.35 -11.18
N VAL A 15 10.53 -9.05 -10.24
CA VAL A 15 10.25 -8.53 -8.89
C VAL A 15 11.55 -8.32 -8.09
N SER A 16 12.64 -9.00 -8.45
CA SER A 16 13.92 -8.87 -7.75
C SER A 16 14.55 -7.49 -7.89
N GLN A 17 14.09 -6.69 -8.86
CA GLN A 17 14.53 -5.30 -9.04
C GLN A 17 14.02 -4.34 -7.96
N PHE A 18 12.98 -4.73 -7.22
CA PHE A 18 12.41 -3.91 -6.15
C PHE A 18 13.09 -4.25 -4.83
N ARG A 19 13.51 -3.20 -4.12
CA ARG A 19 14.08 -3.36 -2.80
C ARG A 19 12.99 -3.88 -1.85
N HIS A 20 13.32 -4.91 -1.09
CA HIS A 20 12.42 -5.49 -0.10
C HIS A 20 13.19 -5.84 1.16
N THR A 21 12.68 -5.37 2.30
CA THR A 21 13.11 -5.77 3.65
C THR A 21 11.86 -6.23 4.40
N PRO A 22 11.78 -7.52 4.83
CA PRO A 22 10.63 -8.01 5.57
C PRO A 22 10.34 -7.15 6.81
N PHE A 23 9.06 -6.91 7.11
CA PHE A 23 8.58 -6.08 8.23
C PHE A 23 8.80 -4.56 8.11
N TYR A 24 9.26 -4.07 6.96
CA TYR A 24 9.38 -2.64 6.66
C TYR A 24 8.54 -2.29 5.41
N CYS A 25 7.28 -2.74 5.38
CA CYS A 25 6.38 -2.59 4.23
C CYS A 25 6.17 -1.11 3.83
N GLU A 26 6.19 -0.20 4.80
CA GLU A 26 6.11 1.24 4.62
C GLU A 26 7.30 1.80 3.81
N GLU A 27 8.52 1.31 4.08
CA GLU A 27 9.70 1.72 3.32
C GLU A 27 9.77 0.99 1.97
N ASN A 28 9.41 -0.30 1.94
CA ASN A 28 9.35 -1.09 0.71
C ASN A 28 8.43 -0.43 -0.32
N VAL A 29 7.24 0.01 0.10
CA VAL A 29 6.28 0.70 -0.77
C VAL A 29 6.77 2.09 -1.16
N TYR A 30 7.38 2.85 -0.25
CA TYR A 30 7.97 4.16 -0.58
C TYR A 30 8.99 4.04 -1.73
N PHE A 31 9.93 3.10 -1.64
CA PHE A 31 10.94 2.89 -2.69
C PHE A 31 10.39 2.21 -3.93
N LEU A 32 9.39 1.33 -3.78
CA LEU A 32 8.66 0.77 -4.91
C LEU A 32 8.04 1.89 -5.75
N CYS A 33 7.31 2.83 -5.15
CA CYS A 33 6.72 3.95 -5.89
C CYS A 33 7.78 4.75 -6.64
N LYS A 34 8.89 5.12 -5.98
CA LYS A 34 10.02 5.82 -6.64
C LYS A 34 10.63 5.01 -7.79
N LYS A 35 10.74 3.70 -7.62
CA LYS A 35 11.28 2.78 -8.64
C LYS A 35 10.34 2.67 -9.84
N LEU A 36 9.03 2.61 -9.63
CA LEU A 36 8.03 2.64 -10.69
C LEU A 36 8.13 3.92 -11.52
N CYS A 37 8.28 5.07 -10.86
CA CYS A 37 8.49 6.37 -11.53
C CYS A 37 9.78 6.36 -12.37
N THR A 38 10.90 5.93 -11.77
CA THR A 38 12.22 5.88 -12.43
C THR A 38 12.24 4.94 -13.64
N ASN A 39 11.55 3.80 -13.53
CA ASN A 39 11.43 2.81 -14.60
C ASN A 39 10.39 3.19 -15.67
N ARG A 40 9.71 4.35 -15.54
CA ARG A 40 8.63 4.81 -16.43
C ARG A 40 7.44 3.85 -16.50
N LEU A 41 7.22 3.10 -15.42
CA LEU A 41 6.02 2.27 -15.25
C LEU A 41 4.86 3.09 -14.67
N ALA A 42 5.18 4.19 -13.98
CA ALA A 42 4.28 5.17 -13.39
C ALA A 42 4.66 6.59 -13.86
N ASP A 43 3.81 7.56 -13.55
CA ASP A 43 4.09 8.97 -13.77
C ASP A 43 5.41 9.38 -13.09
N ALA A 44 6.14 10.33 -13.68
CA ALA A 44 7.48 10.70 -13.21
C ALA A 44 7.48 11.24 -11.77
N GLU A 45 6.40 11.92 -11.37
CA GLU A 45 6.23 12.44 -10.01
C GLU A 45 5.38 11.49 -9.14
N GLY A 46 4.92 10.37 -9.71
CA GLY A 46 4.01 9.44 -9.05
C GLY A 46 2.57 9.94 -8.97
N ALA A 47 2.15 10.85 -9.86
CA ALA A 47 0.81 11.41 -9.84
C ALA A 47 -0.32 10.37 -10.03
N ASP A 48 0.01 9.20 -10.58
CA ASP A 48 -0.87 8.04 -10.75
C ASP A 48 -0.74 7.01 -9.62
N LEU A 49 0.05 7.27 -8.57
CA LEU A 49 0.30 6.35 -7.46
C LEU A 49 -0.35 6.80 -6.16
N PHE A 50 -0.86 5.81 -5.43
CA PHE A 50 -1.45 5.96 -4.11
C PHE A 50 -0.82 4.94 -3.16
N VAL A 51 -0.41 5.38 -1.98
CA VAL A 51 0.09 4.51 -0.92
C VAL A 51 -1.03 4.29 0.07
N VAL A 52 -1.30 3.02 0.38
CA VAL A 52 -2.40 2.63 1.26
C VAL A 52 -1.85 1.93 2.49
N PHE A 53 -2.00 2.58 3.64
CA PHE A 53 -1.80 1.95 4.95
C PHE A 53 -3.09 1.23 5.34
N ILE A 54 -2.95 -0.03 5.76
CA ILE A 54 -4.05 -0.90 6.17
C ILE A 54 -3.84 -1.22 7.65
N SER A 55 -4.76 -0.78 8.51
CA SER A 55 -4.71 -1.07 9.94
C SER A 55 -6.11 -0.93 10.54
N ASN A 56 -6.20 -0.96 11.87
CA ASN A 56 -7.39 -0.65 12.64
C ASN A 56 -7.01 -0.26 14.07
N GLU A 57 -8.01 0.07 14.88
CA GLU A 57 -7.82 0.52 16.28
C GLU A 57 -7.15 -0.54 17.16
N LYS A 58 -7.25 -1.82 16.81
CA LYS A 58 -6.62 -2.93 17.53
C LYS A 58 -5.21 -3.26 17.03
N LYS A 59 -4.77 -2.67 15.92
CA LYS A 59 -3.56 -3.07 15.20
C LYS A 59 -3.55 -4.58 14.99
N GLN A 60 -4.66 -5.09 14.46
CA GLN A 60 -4.90 -6.50 14.19
C GLN A 60 -5.78 -6.64 12.94
N ILE A 61 -5.14 -6.70 11.77
CA ILE A 61 -5.82 -6.81 10.47
C ILE A 61 -5.46 -8.13 9.76
N PRO A 62 -6.45 -8.97 9.42
CA PRO A 62 -6.18 -10.19 8.66
C PRO A 62 -5.99 -9.87 7.18
N LEU A 63 -4.92 -10.40 6.58
CA LEU A 63 -4.69 -10.44 5.14
C LEU A 63 -4.31 -11.86 4.71
N TRP A 64 -4.86 -12.30 3.58
CA TRP A 64 -4.58 -13.61 2.97
C TRP A 64 -3.53 -13.50 1.87
N HIS A 65 -3.00 -14.64 1.44
CA HIS A 65 -1.96 -14.73 0.42
C HIS A 65 -0.71 -13.89 0.75
N GLN A 66 -0.20 -14.00 1.97
CA GLN A 66 0.98 -13.26 2.43
C GLN A 66 2.19 -14.18 2.58
N LYS A 67 3.35 -13.76 2.06
CA LYS A 67 4.62 -14.52 2.05
C LYS A 67 5.10 -14.88 3.45
N ALA A 68 4.76 -14.06 4.45
CA ALA A 68 5.14 -14.30 5.84
C ALA A 68 4.36 -15.46 6.50
N SER A 69 3.26 -15.91 5.91
CA SER A 69 2.49 -17.03 6.46
C SER A 69 3.12 -18.37 6.14
N LYS A 70 3.03 -19.31 7.08
CA LYS A 70 3.30 -20.74 6.85
C LYS A 70 2.04 -21.53 6.48
N ARG A 71 0.87 -20.89 6.50
CA ARG A 71 -0.41 -21.51 6.19
C ARG A 71 -0.63 -21.57 4.69
N ALA A 72 -1.35 -22.60 4.23
CA ALA A 72 -1.67 -22.76 2.80
C ALA A 72 -2.55 -21.62 2.25
N ASP A 73 -3.38 -21.00 3.10
CA ASP A 73 -4.21 -19.85 2.74
C ASP A 73 -3.47 -18.50 2.84
N GLY A 74 -2.22 -18.51 3.26
CA GLY A 74 -1.40 -17.32 3.37
C GLY A 74 -1.87 -16.32 4.42
N LEU A 75 -2.72 -16.72 5.39
CA LEU A 75 -3.27 -15.78 6.37
C LEU A 75 -2.17 -15.25 7.32
N VAL A 76 -2.10 -13.93 7.47
CA VAL A 76 -1.32 -13.22 8.48
C VAL A 76 -2.23 -12.22 9.20
N LEU A 77 -2.04 -12.08 10.50
CA LEU A 77 -2.65 -11.02 11.31
C LEU A 77 -1.59 -9.94 11.53
N TRP A 78 -1.67 -8.86 10.75
CA TRP A 78 -0.73 -7.75 10.80
C TRP A 78 -1.16 -6.71 11.83
N ASP A 79 -0.20 -5.98 12.37
CA ASP A 79 -0.45 -4.74 13.11
C ASP A 79 -0.82 -3.59 12.16
N TYR A 80 -0.07 -3.47 11.07
CA TYR A 80 -0.43 -2.72 9.88
C TYR A 80 0.25 -3.34 8.65
N HIS A 81 -0.26 -3.05 7.47
CA HIS A 81 0.40 -3.39 6.20
C HIS A 81 0.34 -2.20 5.24
N VAL A 82 1.26 -2.13 4.28
CA VAL A 82 1.30 -1.05 3.29
C VAL A 82 1.36 -1.64 1.88
N ILE A 83 0.53 -1.11 0.99
CA ILE A 83 0.49 -1.46 -0.44
C ILE A 83 0.53 -0.18 -1.29
N CYS A 84 0.92 -0.32 -2.56
CA CYS A 84 0.78 0.73 -3.56
C CYS A 84 -0.39 0.40 -4.50
N ILE A 85 -1.19 1.40 -4.87
CA ILE A 85 -2.21 1.30 -5.90
C ILE A 85 -1.85 2.28 -7.01
N GLN A 86 -1.75 1.78 -8.22
CA GLN A 86 -1.49 2.57 -9.42
C GLN A 86 -2.78 2.72 -10.23
N ARG A 87 -3.13 3.96 -10.57
CA ARG A 87 -4.16 4.27 -11.55
C ARG A 87 -3.59 4.15 -12.97
N LYS A 88 -4.28 3.45 -13.86
CA LYS A 88 -3.89 3.32 -15.27
C LYS A 88 -4.85 4.13 -16.15
N ILE A 89 -4.29 4.87 -17.11
CA ILE A 89 -5.06 5.58 -18.14
C ILE A 89 -5.50 4.60 -19.25
N GLU A 90 -4.66 3.59 -19.51
CA GLU A 90 -4.87 2.58 -20.55
C GLU A 90 -4.73 1.17 -19.95
N GLY A 91 -5.51 0.23 -20.48
CA GLY A 91 -5.55 -1.16 -20.03
C GLY A 91 -6.96 -1.60 -19.63
N GLU A 92 -7.14 -2.91 -19.43
CA GLU A 92 -8.42 -3.50 -19.03
C GLU A 92 -8.86 -3.06 -17.62
N PHE A 93 -7.90 -2.86 -16.72
CA PHE A 93 -8.16 -2.55 -15.32
C PHE A 93 -7.65 -1.14 -14.96
N PRO A 94 -8.52 -0.26 -14.42
CA PRO A 94 -8.15 1.12 -14.11
C PRO A 94 -7.23 1.24 -12.89
N PHE A 95 -7.15 0.19 -12.05
CA PHE A 95 -6.33 0.18 -10.85
C PHE A 95 -5.58 -1.14 -10.68
N LEU A 96 -4.28 -1.02 -10.42
CA LEU A 96 -3.36 -2.13 -10.18
C LEU A 96 -2.75 -2.01 -8.79
N VAL A 97 -2.79 -3.09 -8.03
CA VAL A 97 -2.21 -3.21 -6.69
C VAL A 97 -0.81 -3.79 -6.80
N TRP A 98 0.10 -3.14 -6.08
CA TRP A 98 1.46 -3.57 -5.88
C TRP A 98 1.70 -3.87 -4.40
N ASP A 99 1.79 -5.15 -4.06
CA ASP A 99 2.07 -5.66 -2.72
C ASP A 99 3.26 -6.62 -2.78
N LEU A 100 4.42 -6.15 -2.33
CA LEU A 100 5.66 -6.94 -2.36
C LEU A 100 5.65 -8.12 -1.38
N ASP A 101 4.73 -8.14 -0.41
CA ASP A 101 4.57 -9.22 0.57
C ASP A 101 3.47 -10.22 0.19
N SER A 102 2.78 -10.00 -0.94
CA SER A 102 1.76 -10.93 -1.44
C SER A 102 2.35 -12.13 -2.18
N THR A 103 1.72 -13.31 -2.04
CA THR A 103 1.99 -14.50 -2.86
C THR A 103 1.19 -14.50 -4.17
N LEU A 104 0.30 -13.52 -4.38
CA LEU A 104 -0.41 -13.33 -5.64
C LEU A 104 0.53 -12.73 -6.71
N HIS A 105 0.07 -12.73 -7.96
CA HIS A 105 0.78 -12.06 -9.05
C HIS A 105 0.96 -10.56 -8.78
N LEU A 106 2.03 -9.98 -9.31
CA LEU A 106 2.41 -8.58 -9.09
C LEU A 106 2.73 -7.88 -10.43
N PRO A 107 2.06 -6.77 -10.77
CA PRO A 107 0.89 -6.20 -10.09
C PRO A 107 -0.39 -7.03 -10.30
N LEU A 108 -1.43 -6.75 -9.51
CA LEU A 108 -2.73 -7.42 -9.59
C LEU A 108 -3.89 -6.41 -9.74
N PRO A 109 -4.94 -6.66 -10.54
CA PRO A 109 -6.12 -5.80 -10.55
C PRO A 109 -6.74 -5.62 -9.17
N LEU A 110 -7.22 -4.40 -8.86
CA LEU A 110 -7.76 -4.05 -7.53
C LEU A 110 -8.84 -5.01 -7.04
N GLY A 111 -9.85 -5.31 -7.86
CA GLY A 111 -10.93 -6.23 -7.47
C GLY A 111 -10.44 -7.67 -7.23
N SER A 112 -9.41 -8.12 -7.97
CA SER A 112 -8.77 -9.40 -7.71
C SER A 112 -8.00 -9.43 -6.39
N TYR A 113 -7.31 -8.34 -6.04
CA TYR A 113 -6.64 -8.24 -4.74
C TYR A 113 -7.66 -8.17 -3.59
N VAL A 114 -8.73 -7.39 -3.75
CA VAL A 114 -9.77 -7.26 -2.73
C VAL A 114 -10.49 -8.58 -2.48
N SER A 115 -10.87 -9.30 -3.54
CA SER A 115 -11.55 -10.60 -3.40
C SER A 115 -10.68 -11.71 -2.83
N GLN A 116 -9.36 -11.68 -3.04
CA GLN A 116 -8.44 -12.76 -2.64
C GLN A 116 -7.63 -12.45 -1.37
N ALA A 117 -7.01 -11.28 -1.27
CA ALA A 117 -6.13 -10.92 -0.15
C ALA A 117 -6.89 -10.23 0.99
N ILE A 118 -7.82 -9.32 0.67
CA ILE A 118 -8.63 -8.61 1.68
C ILE A 118 -9.84 -9.47 2.11
N ARG A 119 -10.50 -10.14 1.17
CA ARG A 119 -11.63 -11.06 1.36
C ARG A 119 -12.76 -10.47 2.23
N PRO A 120 -13.42 -9.37 1.83
CA PRO A 120 -14.52 -8.78 2.61
C PRO A 120 -15.73 -9.72 2.77
N SER A 121 -15.89 -10.72 1.89
CA SER A 121 -16.93 -11.75 2.00
C SER A 121 -16.67 -12.76 3.13
N PHE A 122 -15.45 -12.85 3.66
CA PHE A 122 -15.14 -13.69 4.81
C PHE A 122 -15.58 -12.97 6.09
N GLN A 123 -16.49 -13.59 6.85
CA GLN A 123 -17.00 -13.01 8.08
C GLN A 123 -15.89 -12.97 9.14
N ILE A 124 -15.56 -11.75 9.59
CA ILE A 124 -14.63 -11.50 10.69
C ILE A 124 -15.33 -10.68 11.78
N SER A 125 -14.83 -10.78 13.02
CA SER A 125 -15.28 -9.92 14.12
C SER A 125 -15.11 -8.45 13.73
N PRO A 126 -16.04 -7.54 14.09
CA PRO A 126 -15.95 -6.11 13.77
C PRO A 126 -14.63 -5.46 14.18
N GLU A 127 -14.00 -5.94 15.27
CA GLU A 127 -12.72 -5.44 15.77
C GLU A 127 -11.52 -5.71 14.85
N TYR A 128 -11.64 -6.69 13.93
CA TYR A 128 -10.63 -7.02 12.93
C TYR A 128 -10.88 -6.34 11.57
N GLN A 129 -11.96 -5.55 11.44
CA GLN A 129 -12.28 -4.86 10.20
C GLN A 129 -11.12 -3.97 9.79
N ARG A 130 -10.79 -3.98 8.50
CA ARG A 130 -9.67 -3.21 7.96
C ARG A 130 -10.14 -1.80 7.65
N LEU A 131 -9.33 -0.83 8.05
CA LEU A 131 -9.42 0.54 7.61
C LEU A 131 -8.23 0.84 6.70
N PHE A 132 -8.45 1.71 5.74
CA PHE A 132 -7.50 2.04 4.69
C PHE A 132 -7.23 3.53 4.75
N ARG A 133 -6.00 3.94 5.00
CA ARG A 133 -5.56 5.33 4.81
C ARG A 133 -4.87 5.42 3.46
N ILE A 134 -5.45 6.19 2.55
CA ILE A 134 -5.02 6.34 1.16
C ILE A 134 -4.37 7.71 1.00
N ILE A 135 -3.09 7.73 0.64
CA ILE A 135 -2.28 8.94 0.47
C ILE A 135 -1.78 9.01 -0.97
N HIS A 136 -1.88 10.18 -1.59
CA HIS A 136 -1.26 10.42 -2.91
C HIS A 136 0.27 10.37 -2.80
N ALA A 137 0.94 9.62 -3.69
CA ALA A 137 2.39 9.39 -3.56
C ALA A 137 3.25 10.66 -3.53
N PRO A 138 2.98 11.72 -4.34
CA PRO A 138 3.68 13.00 -4.21
C PRO A 138 3.62 13.60 -2.81
N ILE A 139 2.48 13.49 -2.11
CA ILE A 139 2.34 13.97 -0.73
C ILE A 139 3.20 13.11 0.20
N LEU A 140 3.13 11.77 0.05
CA LEU A 140 3.92 10.85 0.86
C LEU A 140 5.42 11.12 0.71
N PHE A 141 5.92 11.32 -0.51
CA PHE A 141 7.35 11.56 -0.78
C PHE A 141 7.91 12.74 -0.01
N ARG A 142 7.08 13.77 0.20
CA ARG A 142 7.44 15.02 0.87
C ARG A 142 7.35 14.93 2.37
N HIS A 143 6.34 14.23 2.87
CA HIS A 143 5.95 14.30 4.29
C HIS A 143 6.26 13.05 5.10
N PHE A 144 6.43 11.88 4.49
CA PHE A 144 6.65 10.64 5.24
C PHE A 144 8.06 10.57 5.84
N ALA A 145 8.15 10.10 7.08
CA ALA A 145 9.40 9.87 7.77
C ALA A 145 9.32 8.69 8.75
N SER A 146 10.38 7.88 8.76
CA SER A 146 10.54 6.76 9.69
C SER A 146 12.00 6.62 10.09
N ASP A 147 12.28 6.87 11.36
CA ASP A 147 13.55 6.54 12.01
C ASP A 147 13.60 5.09 12.51
N ARG A 148 12.62 4.26 12.11
CA ARG A 148 12.53 2.82 12.41
C ARG A 148 12.43 2.48 13.89
N ARG A 149 12.16 3.46 14.77
CA ARG A 149 12.08 3.23 16.22
C ARG A 149 11.06 2.15 16.61
N HIS A 150 10.00 2.00 15.82
CA HIS A 150 8.93 1.03 16.03
C HIS A 150 9.41 -0.43 15.88
N MET A 151 10.54 -0.66 15.20
CA MET A 151 11.15 -1.98 15.02
C MET A 151 12.23 -2.31 16.07
N LYS A 152 12.32 -1.51 17.14
CA LYS A 152 13.19 -1.78 18.28
C LYS A 152 12.39 -2.29 19.47
N ASP A 153 12.95 -3.27 20.18
CA ASP A 153 12.42 -3.74 21.46
C ASP A 153 12.70 -2.73 22.59
N SER A 154 12.22 -3.02 23.80
CA SER A 154 12.44 -2.19 24.99
C SER A 154 13.90 -2.04 25.41
N ASN A 155 14.79 -2.93 24.93
CA ASN A 155 16.23 -2.88 25.18
C ASN A 155 16.98 -2.14 24.05
N GLY A 156 16.28 -1.68 23.01
CA GLY A 156 16.85 -1.02 21.84
C GLY A 156 17.40 -1.98 20.77
N ASN A 157 17.18 -3.29 20.90
CA ASN A 157 17.56 -4.28 19.88
C ASN A 157 16.56 -4.28 18.73
N TRP A 158 17.03 -4.57 17.52
CA TRP A 158 16.16 -4.73 16.36
C TRP A 158 15.34 -6.02 16.45
N MET A 159 14.01 -5.90 16.34
CA MET A 159 13.10 -7.04 16.25
C MET A 159 13.24 -7.78 14.91
N ALA A 160 13.58 -7.04 13.84
CA ALA A 160 13.97 -7.56 12.55
C ALA A 160 15.10 -6.70 11.95
N LYS A 161 15.98 -7.31 11.16
CA LYS A 161 17.12 -6.62 10.56
C LYS A 161 16.63 -5.40 9.76
N PRO A 162 17.11 -4.18 10.07
CA PRO A 162 16.68 -2.99 9.36
C PRO A 162 17.23 -2.97 7.93
N PRO A 163 16.63 -2.15 7.05
CA PRO A 163 17.20 -1.88 5.75
C PRO A 163 18.60 -1.26 5.86
N ASP A 164 19.45 -1.48 4.85
CA ASP A 164 20.87 -1.12 4.82
C ASP A 164 21.15 0.32 4.37
N TYR A 165 20.11 1.11 4.14
CA TYR A 165 20.18 2.51 3.75
C TYR A 165 19.71 3.41 4.90
N GLU A 166 20.03 4.69 4.80
CA GLU A 166 19.64 5.71 5.78
C GLU A 166 18.11 5.79 5.98
N ALA A 167 17.69 6.20 7.17
CA ALA A 167 16.28 6.41 7.47
C ALA A 167 15.63 7.43 6.53
N ILE A 168 14.35 7.25 6.23
CA ILE A 168 13.58 8.22 5.43
C ILE A 168 13.26 9.43 6.30
N VAL A 169 13.68 10.60 5.84
CA VAL A 169 13.44 11.91 6.47
C VAL A 169 12.54 12.74 5.56
N ALA A 170 11.54 13.40 6.14
CA ALA A 170 10.64 14.28 5.39
C ALA A 170 11.36 15.56 4.94
N GLU A 171 10.80 16.26 3.95
CA GLU A 171 11.38 17.51 3.41
C GLU A 171 11.52 18.62 4.47
N ASP A 172 10.66 18.63 5.48
CA ASP A 172 10.68 19.59 6.58
C ASP A 172 11.66 19.21 7.72
N GLY A 173 12.41 18.12 7.55
CA GLY A 173 13.34 17.60 8.55
C GLY A 173 12.70 16.70 9.61
N THR A 174 11.41 16.39 9.50
CA THR A 174 10.76 15.41 10.38
C THR A 174 11.44 14.05 10.23
N MET A 175 11.88 13.48 11.34
CA MET A 175 12.56 12.18 11.38
C MET A 175 11.61 11.01 11.64
N HIS A 176 10.42 11.27 12.20
CA HIS A 176 9.47 10.22 12.55
C HIS A 176 8.03 10.75 12.54
N ASN A 177 7.18 10.12 11.74
CA ASN A 177 5.74 10.32 11.79
C ASN A 177 4.92 9.08 11.36
N LEU A 178 5.55 7.92 11.19
CA LEU A 178 4.89 6.66 10.82
C LEU A 178 3.61 6.38 11.63
N TYR A 179 3.60 6.70 12.93
CA TYR A 179 2.43 6.49 13.78
C TYR A 179 1.18 7.24 13.28
N GLU A 180 1.34 8.45 12.72
CA GLU A 180 0.22 9.20 12.13
C GLU A 180 -0.40 8.47 10.91
N TYR A 181 0.42 7.70 10.18
CA TYR A 181 -0.02 6.97 9.00
C TYR A 181 -0.71 5.64 9.36
N MET A 182 -0.14 4.88 10.30
CA MET A 182 -0.65 3.55 10.67
C MET A 182 -1.77 3.59 11.71
N GLU A 183 -1.92 4.67 12.49
CA GLU A 183 -3.04 4.83 13.42
C GLU A 183 -4.27 5.33 12.68
N ILE A 184 -5.24 4.42 12.52
CA ILE A 184 -6.47 4.66 11.77
C ILE A 184 -7.65 4.27 12.65
N LYS A 185 -8.59 5.21 12.83
CA LYS A 185 -9.79 5.02 13.65
C LYS A 185 -11.04 5.01 12.79
N THR A 186 -12.09 4.36 13.28
CA THR A 186 -13.37 4.31 12.56
C THR A 186 -13.98 5.71 12.39
N GLY A 187 -13.75 6.59 13.38
CA GLY A 187 -14.18 7.98 13.32
C GLY A 187 -13.47 8.83 12.25
N ASP A 188 -12.35 8.35 11.70
CA ASP A 188 -11.61 9.03 10.64
C ASP A 188 -12.16 8.72 9.24
N VAL A 189 -12.99 7.67 9.12
CA VAL A 189 -13.57 7.25 7.84
C VAL A 189 -14.37 8.42 7.26
N TYR A 190 -14.04 8.78 6.02
CA TYR A 190 -14.71 9.88 5.34
C TYR A 190 -16.18 9.56 5.19
N SER A 191 -17.01 10.36 5.87
CA SER A 191 -18.43 10.43 5.60
C SER A 191 -18.66 11.59 4.64
N ASN A 192 -19.60 11.44 3.71
CA ASN A 192 -19.98 12.36 2.62
C ASN A 192 -20.36 13.81 3.03
N LYS A 193 -19.96 14.31 4.20
CA LYS A 193 -20.64 15.40 4.91
C LYS A 193 -19.99 16.77 4.82
N THR A 194 -18.76 16.95 4.31
CA THR A 194 -18.22 18.34 4.23
C THR A 194 -17.01 18.58 3.32
N ILE A 195 -16.22 17.57 2.95
CA ILE A 195 -15.02 17.70 2.10
C ILE A 195 -15.11 16.66 0.99
N ASP A 196 -14.77 17.03 -0.24
CA ASP A 196 -14.67 16.07 -1.35
C ASP A 196 -13.53 15.07 -1.04
N VAL A 197 -13.84 13.77 -1.06
CA VAL A 197 -12.85 12.71 -0.86
C VAL A 197 -11.68 12.86 -1.83
N LYS A 198 -11.92 13.36 -3.05
CA LYS A 198 -10.87 13.72 -4.00
C LYS A 198 -9.94 14.78 -3.42
N ASP A 199 -10.49 15.91 -2.97
CA ASP A 199 -9.70 16.99 -2.42
C ASP A 199 -8.83 16.52 -1.24
N ALA A 200 -9.39 15.70 -0.36
CA ALA A 200 -8.65 15.16 0.78
C ALA A 200 -7.42 14.33 0.36
N VAL A 201 -7.59 13.40 -0.57
CA VAL A 201 -6.51 12.51 -1.04
C VAL A 201 -5.38 13.29 -1.70
N PHE A 202 -5.72 14.31 -2.49
CA PHE A 202 -4.75 15.06 -3.29
C PHE A 202 -4.17 16.30 -2.59
N SER A 203 -4.63 16.64 -1.38
CA SER A 203 -4.14 17.84 -0.67
C SER A 203 -3.70 17.61 0.78
N GLN A 204 -4.21 16.60 1.48
CA GLN A 204 -3.91 16.41 2.90
C GLN A 204 -2.71 15.47 3.11
N LYS A 205 -1.84 15.81 4.07
CA LYS A 205 -0.66 15.01 4.48
C LYS A 205 -0.99 13.52 4.70
N LEU A 206 -2.10 13.26 5.37
CA LEU A 206 -2.56 11.91 5.73
C LEU A 206 -3.64 11.36 4.79
N GLY A 207 -3.88 12.06 3.67
CA GLY A 207 -4.86 11.71 2.65
C GLY A 207 -6.26 11.50 3.22
N ALA A 208 -6.92 10.43 2.77
CA ALA A 208 -8.26 10.07 3.23
C ALA A 208 -8.33 8.66 3.82
N VAL A 209 -9.33 8.42 4.67
CA VAL A 209 -9.59 7.12 5.29
C VAL A 209 -10.88 6.51 4.77
N ALA A 210 -10.84 5.23 4.43
CA ALA A 210 -11.97 4.44 3.94
C ALA A 210 -12.09 3.11 4.70
N ASN A 211 -13.28 2.52 4.66
CA ASN A 211 -13.55 1.15 5.11
C ASN A 211 -13.93 0.22 3.94
N ASN A 212 -14.08 0.76 2.73
CA ASN A 212 -14.32 0.01 1.50
C ASN A 212 -13.37 0.52 0.41
N LEU A 213 -12.34 -0.28 0.09
CA LEU A 213 -11.26 0.14 -0.80
C LEU A 213 -11.74 0.27 -2.26
N GLU A 214 -12.54 -0.67 -2.77
CA GLU A 214 -13.03 -0.59 -4.16
C GLU A 214 -13.95 0.61 -4.36
N GLU A 215 -14.92 0.80 -3.45
CA GLU A 215 -15.84 1.93 -3.49
C GLU A 215 -15.11 3.27 -3.37
N PHE A 216 -14.06 3.34 -2.56
CA PHE A 216 -13.24 4.55 -2.48
C PHE A 216 -12.61 4.90 -3.83
N PHE A 217 -12.01 3.91 -4.51
CA PHE A 217 -11.35 4.16 -5.80
C PHE A 217 -12.32 4.48 -6.94
N THR A 218 -13.60 4.08 -6.85
CA THR A 218 -14.61 4.56 -7.83
C THR A 218 -14.94 6.04 -7.66
N GLN A 219 -14.76 6.60 -6.45
CA GLN A 219 -15.04 8.01 -6.16
C GLN A 219 -13.90 8.94 -6.58
N ILE A 220 -12.67 8.44 -6.69
CA ILE A 220 -11.49 9.25 -7.05
C ILE A 220 -11.01 9.05 -8.50
N LEU A 221 -11.76 8.31 -9.31
CA LEU A 221 -11.63 8.26 -10.78
C LEU A 221 -11.83 9.66 -11.40
#